data_AF-A0A316MB93-F1
#
_entry.id   AF-A0A316MB93-F1
#
_cell.length_a   1.000
_cell.length_b   1.000
_cell.length_c   1.000
_cell.angle_alpha   90.00
_cell.angle_beta   90.00
_cell.angle_gamma   90.00
#
_symmetry.space_group_name_H-M   'P 1'
#
loop_
_entity.id
_entity.type
_entity.pdbx_description
1 polymer ?
#
loop_
_entity_poly.entity_id
_entity_poly.type
_entity_poly.pdbx_seq_one_letter_code
_entity_poly.pdbx_strand_id
1 'polypeptide(L)'
;MFTPGKEALRLEKNNKSKTAPYKIRADDAGGNRYRFFCELSGMEVCITEPVKADTSEEEARLAWKQGGREHFNRCHKCGRWVSNAMYNVDTLHCVKCSPIENPPVFCPYCGKPVTEEKDEFCRSCGRKLFYERGMDDGE
;
A
#
# COMPACT_ATOMS: atom_id res chain seq x y z
N MET A 1 -15.92 27.35 -23.23
CA MET A 1 -14.71 27.24 -22.39
C MET A 1 -14.93 26.05 -21.47
N PHE A 2 -14.21 24.95 -21.72
CA PHE A 2 -14.31 23.71 -20.95
C PHE A 2 -13.63 23.91 -19.60
N THR A 3 -14.37 23.76 -18.50
CA THR A 3 -13.78 23.70 -17.17
C THR A 3 -13.23 22.28 -16.95
N PRO A 4 -11.97 22.11 -16.53
CA PRO A 4 -11.45 20.79 -16.22
C PRO A 4 -12.18 20.21 -15.02
N GLY A 5 -12.66 18.98 -15.18
CA GLY A 5 -13.43 18.25 -14.18
C GLY A 5 -12.66 18.11 -12.87
N LYS A 6 -13.24 18.65 -11.81
CA LYS A 6 -12.92 18.31 -10.42
C LYS A 6 -12.94 16.79 -10.25
N GLU A 7 -11.77 16.14 -10.16
CA GLU A 7 -11.65 14.72 -9.87
C GLU A 7 -12.34 14.44 -8.51
N ALA A 8 -13.51 13.80 -8.55
CA ALA A 8 -14.20 13.36 -7.34
C ALA A 8 -13.51 12.07 -6.84
N LEU A 9 -12.44 12.24 -6.07
CA LEU A 9 -11.79 11.15 -5.35
C LEU A 9 -12.72 10.66 -4.22
N ARG A 10 -13.49 9.60 -4.47
CA ARG A 10 -14.24 8.90 -3.42
C ARG A 10 -13.28 8.01 -2.63
N LEU A 11 -13.12 8.32 -1.34
CA LEU A 11 -12.38 7.47 -0.38
C LEU A 11 -13.39 6.63 0.40
N GLU A 12 -13.43 5.32 0.16
CA GLU A 12 -14.29 4.42 0.92
C GLU A 12 -13.49 3.81 2.09
N LYS A 13 -13.76 4.28 3.31
CA LYS A 13 -13.23 3.69 4.55
C LYS A 13 -14.18 2.60 5.03
N ASN A 14 -13.81 1.33 4.88
CA ASN A 14 -14.63 0.21 5.36
C ASN A 14 -13.96 -0.46 6.58
N ASN A 15 -14.68 -0.47 7.71
CA ASN A 15 -14.19 -0.90 9.03
C ASN A 15 -14.06 -2.44 9.19
N LYS A 16 -14.26 -3.20 8.10
CA LYS A 16 -14.09 -4.68 8.00
C LYS A 16 -13.62 -5.12 6.59
N SER A 17 -12.83 -4.32 5.88
CA SER A 17 -12.72 -4.42 4.41
C SER A 17 -12.12 -5.74 3.88
N LYS A 18 -12.78 -6.31 2.86
CA LYS A 18 -12.28 -7.42 2.01
C LYS A 18 -11.09 -7.00 1.11
N THR A 19 -10.81 -5.69 1.04
CA THR A 19 -9.81 -5.05 0.16
C THR A 19 -8.95 -4.07 0.94
N ALA A 20 -7.81 -3.66 0.41
CA ALA A 20 -7.12 -2.46 0.91
C ALA A 20 -7.96 -1.19 0.64
N PRO A 21 -7.70 -0.06 1.32
CA PRO A 21 -8.30 1.23 0.98
C PRO A 21 -7.99 1.64 -0.45
N TYR A 22 -8.93 2.32 -1.10
CA TYR A 22 -8.75 2.77 -2.47
C TYR A 22 -9.38 4.13 -2.76
N LYS A 23 -8.97 4.68 -3.89
CA LYS A 23 -9.57 5.83 -4.56
C LYS A 23 -9.96 5.43 -5.98
N ILE A 24 -11.10 5.92 -6.44
CA ILE A 24 -11.62 5.63 -7.78
C ILE A 24 -11.31 6.80 -8.72
N ARG A 25 -11.02 6.48 -9.98
CA ARG A 25 -10.96 7.44 -11.10
C ARG A 25 -11.74 6.89 -12.29
N ALA A 26 -12.58 7.70 -12.91
CA ALA A 26 -13.15 7.34 -14.21
C ALA A 26 -12.05 7.25 -15.27
N ASP A 27 -12.17 6.28 -16.18
CA ASP A 27 -11.31 6.18 -17.36
C ASP A 27 -12.03 6.73 -18.59
N ASP A 28 -11.31 7.45 -19.45
CA ASP A 28 -11.88 8.12 -20.63
C ASP A 28 -12.39 7.11 -21.67
N ALA A 29 -11.84 5.89 -21.70
CA ALA A 29 -12.30 4.80 -22.55
C ALA A 29 -13.49 4.02 -21.93
N GLY A 30 -13.91 4.39 -20.72
CA GLY A 30 -15.01 3.79 -19.97
C GLY A 30 -14.57 2.88 -18.82
N GLY A 31 -15.46 2.73 -17.83
CA GLY A 31 -15.16 2.03 -16.58
C GLY A 31 -14.37 2.91 -15.60
N ASN A 32 -13.87 2.28 -14.54
CA ASN A 32 -13.16 2.95 -13.46
C ASN A 32 -11.82 2.28 -13.14
N ARG A 33 -10.79 3.07 -12.88
CA ARG A 33 -9.51 2.62 -12.34
C ARG A 33 -9.48 2.78 -10.82
N TYR A 34 -9.01 1.75 -10.14
CA TYR A 34 -8.89 1.71 -8.69
C TYR A 34 -7.43 1.87 -8.29
N ARG A 35 -7.16 2.88 -7.45
CA ARG A 35 -5.86 3.12 -6.84
C ARG A 35 -5.88 2.57 -5.43
N PHE A 36 -5.12 1.51 -5.13
CA PHE A 36 -5.10 0.90 -3.80
C PHE A 36 -3.92 1.40 -2.96
N PHE A 37 -4.14 1.56 -1.66
CA PHE A 37 -3.18 2.16 -0.74
C PHE A 37 -2.85 1.24 0.45
N CYS A 38 -1.59 1.22 0.86
CA CYS A 38 -1.16 0.51 2.08
C CYS A 38 -1.69 1.22 3.33
N GLU A 39 -2.36 0.49 4.23
CA GLU A 39 -2.93 1.07 5.47
C GLU A 39 -1.89 1.50 6.51
N LEU A 40 -0.65 1.00 6.39
CA LEU A 40 0.43 1.37 7.30
C LEU A 40 1.24 2.55 6.77
N SER A 41 1.64 2.50 5.49
CA SER A 41 2.48 3.53 4.90
C SER A 41 1.69 4.64 4.20
N GLY A 42 0.44 4.40 3.80
CA GLY A 42 -0.34 5.31 2.96
C GLY A 42 0.17 5.42 1.51
N MET A 43 1.14 4.59 1.11
CA MET A 43 1.65 4.54 -0.26
C MET A 43 0.58 4.00 -1.22
N GLU A 44 0.46 4.59 -2.41
CA GLU A 44 -0.24 3.98 -3.53
C GLU A 44 0.57 2.79 -4.05
N VAL A 45 -0.03 1.60 -3.97
CA VAL A 45 0.66 0.33 -4.26
C VAL A 45 0.42 -0.10 -5.69
N CYS A 46 -0.81 0.08 -6.19
CA CYS A 46 -1.17 -0.29 -7.55
C CYS A 46 -2.34 0.53 -8.06
N ILE A 47 -2.40 0.65 -9.39
CA ILE A 47 -3.54 1.17 -10.13
C ILE A 47 -4.02 0.04 -11.04
N THR A 48 -5.31 -0.27 -11.01
CA THR A 48 -5.87 -1.30 -11.89
C THR A 48 -6.03 -0.81 -13.33
N GLU A 49 -6.18 -1.75 -14.25
CA GLU A 49 -6.86 -1.47 -15.51
C GLU A 49 -8.33 -1.06 -15.26
N PRO A 50 -9.01 -0.42 -16.23
CA PRO A 50 -10.39 0.00 -16.07
C PRO A 50 -11.27 -1.21 -15.84
N VAL A 51 -12.08 -1.15 -14.80
CA VAL A 51 -13.03 -2.19 -14.42
C VAL A 51 -14.44 -1.62 -14.56
N LYS A 52 -15.36 -2.47 -15.00
CA LYS A 52 -16.78 -2.14 -15.08
C LYS A 52 -17.60 -3.30 -14.52
N ALA A 53 -18.59 -2.99 -13.68
CA ALA A 53 -19.59 -3.94 -13.22
C ALA A 53 -20.94 -3.24 -13.02
N ASP A 54 -21.99 -4.02 -12.77
CA ASP A 54 -23.36 -3.51 -12.62
C ASP A 54 -23.54 -2.71 -11.31
N THR A 55 -22.72 -2.98 -10.30
CA THR A 55 -22.73 -2.27 -9.02
C THR A 55 -21.33 -1.83 -8.63
N SER A 56 -21.23 -0.72 -7.87
CA SER A 56 -19.94 -0.21 -7.39
C SER A 56 -19.24 -1.18 -6.44
N GLU A 57 -20.00 -1.95 -5.63
CA GLU A 57 -19.41 -2.97 -4.75
C GLU A 57 -18.78 -4.12 -5.54
N GLU A 58 -19.47 -4.59 -6.58
CA GLU A 58 -18.94 -5.65 -7.43
C GLU A 58 -17.73 -5.18 -8.24
N GLU A 59 -17.77 -3.95 -8.76
CA GLU A 59 -16.66 -3.35 -9.48
C GLU A 59 -15.41 -3.26 -8.61
N ALA A 60 -15.55 -2.77 -7.37
CA ALA A 60 -14.45 -2.70 -6.40
C ALA A 60 -13.91 -4.10 -6.03
N ARG A 61 -14.80 -5.08 -5.84
CA ARG A 61 -14.40 -6.48 -5.58
C ARG A 61 -13.64 -7.05 -6.76
N LEU A 62 -14.06 -6.75 -7.99
CA LEU A 62 -13.43 -7.22 -9.22
C LEU A 62 -12.05 -6.58 -9.39
N ALA A 63 -11.94 -5.27 -9.21
CA ALA A 63 -10.67 -4.53 -9.22
C ALA A 63 -9.68 -5.07 -8.18
N TRP A 64 -10.16 -5.36 -6.97
CA TRP A 64 -9.34 -6.00 -5.95
C TRP A 64 -8.89 -7.41 -6.35
N LYS A 65 -9.80 -8.25 -6.85
CA LYS A 65 -9.47 -9.63 -7.21
C LYS A 65 -8.48 -9.72 -8.37
N GLN A 66 -8.60 -8.86 -9.38
CA GLN A 66 -7.85 -8.96 -10.63
C GLN A 66 -6.47 -8.29 -10.60
N GLY A 67 -6.24 -7.32 -9.71
CA GLY A 67 -4.92 -6.66 -9.63
C GLY A 67 -4.58 -6.11 -8.26
N GLY A 68 -5.57 -5.71 -7.44
CA GLY A 68 -5.27 -5.21 -6.10
C GLY A 68 -4.64 -6.25 -5.17
N ARG A 69 -5.20 -7.45 -5.09
CA ARG A 69 -4.93 -8.43 -4.02
C ARG A 69 -3.50 -8.93 -3.98
N GLU A 70 -2.83 -9.09 -5.13
CA GLU A 70 -1.50 -9.71 -5.21
C GLU A 70 -0.39 -8.86 -4.58
N HIS A 71 -0.60 -7.55 -4.45
CA HIS A 71 0.40 -6.62 -3.93
C HIS A 71 0.31 -6.38 -2.41
N PHE A 72 -0.62 -7.05 -1.74
CA PHE A 72 -0.94 -6.80 -0.34
C PHE A 72 -0.98 -8.07 0.49
N ASN A 73 -0.67 -7.91 1.78
CA ASN A 73 -0.86 -8.92 2.81
C ASN A 73 -1.68 -8.36 3.97
N ARG A 74 -2.46 -9.24 4.62
CA ARG A 74 -3.25 -8.85 5.78
C ARG A 74 -2.51 -9.23 7.05
N CYS A 75 -2.22 -8.25 7.91
CA CYS A 75 -1.56 -8.51 9.19
C CYS A 75 -2.44 -9.38 10.09
N HIS A 76 -1.92 -10.52 10.57
CA HIS A 76 -2.66 -11.42 11.45
C HIS A 76 -2.91 -10.86 12.85
N LYS A 77 -2.12 -9.86 13.29
CA LYS A 77 -2.26 -9.21 14.60
C LYS A 77 -3.25 -8.04 14.58
N CYS A 78 -3.13 -7.13 13.61
CA CYS A 78 -3.91 -5.89 13.59
C CYS A 78 -4.95 -5.81 12.45
N GLY A 79 -5.00 -6.80 11.57
CA GLY A 79 -6.01 -6.90 10.50
C GLY A 79 -5.83 -5.96 9.31
N ARG A 80 -4.83 -5.06 9.33
CA ARG A 80 -4.54 -4.10 8.24
C ARG A 80 -4.05 -4.80 6.97
N TRP A 81 -4.49 -4.31 5.82
CA TRP A 81 -3.91 -4.57 4.51
C TRP A 81 -2.68 -3.68 4.30
N VAL A 82 -1.52 -4.30 4.22
CA VAL A 82 -0.23 -3.63 4.01
C VAL A 82 0.40 -4.12 2.71
N SER A 83 1.21 -3.26 2.08
CA SER A 83 1.99 -3.68 0.90
C SER A 83 2.99 -4.77 1.28
N ASN A 84 3.46 -5.53 0.27
CA ASN A 84 4.49 -6.56 0.46
C ASN A 84 5.74 -6.02 1.17
N ALA A 85 6.16 -4.79 0.85
CA ALA A 85 7.31 -4.14 1.50
C ALA A 85 7.12 -3.83 2.99
N MET A 86 5.87 -3.81 3.47
CA MET A 86 5.51 -3.49 4.85
C MET A 86 5.03 -4.72 5.64
N TYR A 87 5.26 -5.91 5.10
CA TYR A 87 4.84 -7.18 5.67
C TYR A 87 6.05 -8.06 6.01
N ASN A 88 6.15 -8.44 7.27
CA ASN A 88 7.08 -9.46 7.75
C ASN A 88 6.44 -10.83 7.52
N VAL A 89 6.96 -11.55 6.52
CA VAL A 89 6.47 -12.88 6.12
C VAL A 89 6.80 -13.96 7.15
N ASP A 90 7.87 -13.81 7.91
CA ASP A 90 8.32 -14.80 8.92
C ASP A 90 7.34 -14.88 10.09
N THR A 91 6.74 -13.75 10.44
CA THR A 91 5.79 -13.63 11.56
C THR A 91 4.35 -13.40 11.12
N LEU A 92 4.09 -13.31 9.81
CA LEU A 92 2.79 -13.04 9.20
C LEU A 92 2.13 -11.73 9.70
N HIS A 93 2.96 -10.74 10.04
CA HIS A 93 2.55 -9.46 10.61
C HIS A 93 3.06 -8.27 9.79
N CYS A 94 2.46 -7.09 9.96
CA CYS A 94 3.06 -5.89 9.41
C CYS A 94 4.30 -5.48 10.22
N VAL A 95 5.21 -4.73 9.61
CA VAL A 95 6.47 -4.28 10.24
C VAL A 95 6.29 -3.46 11.52
N LYS A 96 5.12 -2.83 11.69
CA LYS A 96 4.78 -2.14 12.95
C LYS A 96 4.42 -3.12 14.08
N CYS A 97 3.84 -4.27 13.74
CA CYS A 97 3.42 -5.30 14.69
C CYS A 97 4.55 -6.26 15.03
N SER A 98 5.45 -6.50 14.08
CA SER A 98 6.69 -7.26 14.21
C SER A 98 7.71 -6.70 13.22
N PRO A 99 8.70 -5.91 13.66
CA PRO A 99 9.78 -5.42 12.80
C PRO A 99 10.50 -6.55 12.08
N ILE A 100 11.17 -6.23 10.96
CA ILE A 100 12.05 -7.16 10.25
C ILE A 100 13.46 -6.94 10.77
N GLU A 101 14.12 -7.99 11.23
CA GLU A 101 15.47 -7.93 11.82
C GLU A 101 16.52 -7.48 10.78
N ASN A 102 16.43 -8.01 9.55
CA ASN A 102 17.27 -7.67 8.41
C ASN A 102 16.47 -6.99 7.30
N PRO A 103 16.13 -5.71 7.45
CA PRO A 103 15.24 -5.01 6.56
C PRO A 103 15.93 -4.66 5.23
N PRO A 104 15.16 -4.59 4.13
CA PRO A 104 15.70 -4.25 2.83
C PRO A 104 16.30 -2.83 2.83
N VAL A 105 17.38 -2.65 2.07
CA VAL A 105 18.06 -1.35 1.87
C VAL A 105 17.25 -0.34 1.03
N PHE A 106 15.92 -0.48 0.98
CA PHE A 106 15.02 0.38 0.23
C PHE A 106 13.92 0.93 1.14
N CYS A 107 13.59 2.20 0.94
CA CYS A 107 12.54 2.88 1.67
C CYS A 107 11.18 2.29 1.28
N PRO A 108 10.39 1.75 2.22
CA PRO A 108 9.12 1.12 1.89
C PRO A 108 8.01 2.13 1.58
N TYR A 109 8.32 3.44 1.62
CA TYR A 109 7.41 4.53 1.29
C TYR A 109 7.63 5.13 -0.09
N CYS A 110 8.84 5.05 -0.65
CA CYS A 110 9.15 5.64 -1.95
C CYS A 110 10.00 4.74 -2.87
N GLY A 111 10.39 3.56 -2.41
CA GLY A 111 11.17 2.58 -3.17
C GLY A 111 12.65 2.94 -3.40
N LYS A 112 13.08 4.14 -2.99
CA LYS A 112 14.47 4.58 -3.16
C LYS A 112 15.40 3.93 -2.13
N PRO A 113 16.68 3.70 -2.48
CA PRO A 113 17.63 3.11 -1.55
C PRO A 113 17.80 3.97 -0.29
N VAL A 114 17.98 3.31 0.84
CA VAL A 114 18.35 3.90 2.12
C VAL A 114 19.86 3.76 2.23
N THR A 115 20.57 4.89 2.20
CA THR A 115 22.03 4.95 2.03
C THR A 115 22.82 4.59 3.28
N GLU A 116 22.22 4.72 4.47
CA GLU A 116 22.90 4.47 5.75
C GLU A 116 22.13 3.45 6.59
N GLU A 117 22.87 2.67 7.38
CA GLU A 117 22.28 1.65 8.25
C GLU A 117 21.41 2.23 9.37
N LYS A 118 21.74 3.44 9.83
CA LYS A 118 21.14 4.10 10.99
C LYS A 118 20.18 5.23 10.66
N ASP A 119 19.84 5.44 9.39
CA ASP A 119 18.90 6.50 9.02
C ASP A 119 17.51 6.17 9.60
N GLU A 120 17.06 6.95 10.60
CA GLU A 120 15.68 6.86 11.11
C GLU A 120 14.65 7.37 10.08
N PHE A 121 15.08 8.18 9.11
CA PHE A 121 14.20 8.80 8.11
C PHE A 121 14.78 8.62 6.71
N CYS A 122 13.90 8.35 5.74
CA CYS A 122 14.30 8.30 4.34
C CYS A 122 14.71 9.69 3.84
N ARG A 123 15.98 9.89 3.47
CA ARG A 123 16.48 11.16 2.91
C ARG A 123 15.77 11.60 1.63
N SER A 124 15.18 10.66 0.89
CA SER A 124 14.49 10.97 -0.36
C SER A 124 13.05 11.44 -0.18
N CYS A 125 12.34 10.99 0.87
CA CYS A 125 10.92 11.31 1.04
C CYS A 125 10.54 11.79 2.45
N GLY A 126 11.51 11.92 3.36
CA GLY A 126 11.35 12.45 4.72
C GLY A 126 10.57 11.58 5.70
N ARG A 127 10.17 10.36 5.34
CA ARG A 127 9.33 9.50 6.18
C ARG A 127 10.17 8.63 7.11
N LYS A 128 9.66 8.41 8.33
CA LYS A 128 10.31 7.56 9.34
C LYS A 128 10.35 6.09 8.89
N LEU A 129 11.54 5.50 8.85
CA LEU A 129 11.76 4.10 8.56
C LEU A 129 11.43 3.26 9.81
N PHE A 130 10.74 2.12 9.64
CA PHE A 130 10.28 1.25 10.74
C PHE A 130 11.22 0.07 11.00
N TYR A 131 12.48 0.24 10.66
CA TYR A 131 13.48 -0.81 10.60
C TYR A 131 14.41 -0.65 11.80
N GLU A 132 14.21 -1.46 12.84
CA GLU A 132 15.24 -1.66 13.86
C GLU A 132 16.25 -2.66 13.27
N ARG A 133 17.32 -2.15 12.65
CA ARG A 133 18.43 -3.00 12.23
C ARG A 133 19.18 -3.42 13.49
N GLY A 134 19.15 -4.71 13.81
CA GLY A 134 19.95 -5.29 14.88
C GLY A 134 21.43 -4.98 14.67
N MET A 135 22.15 -4.71 15.75
CA MET A 135 23.61 -4.60 15.73
C MET A 135 24.18 -5.98 15.41
N ASP A 136 24.91 -6.09 14.31
CA ASP A 136 25.77 -7.25 14.04
C ASP A 136 26.94 -7.17 15.05
N ASP A 137 26.84 -7.92 16.14
CA ASP A 137 27.96 -8.11 17.08
C ASP A 137 28.99 -9.00 16.38
N GLY A 138 29.88 -8.35 15.63
CA GLY A 138 30.97 -9.02 14.92
C GLY A 138 31.82 -9.89 15.85
N GLU A 139 31.96 -11.16 15.47
CA GLU A 139 32.86 -12.15 16.09
C GLU A 139 34.28 -12.06 15.52
#